data_AF-S6CWI3-F1
#
_entry.id   AF-S6CWI3-F1
#
_cell.length_a   1.000
_cell.length_b   1.000
_cell.length_c   1.000
_cell.angle_alpha   90.00
_cell.angle_beta   90.00
_cell.angle_gamma   90.00
#
_symmetry.space_group_name_H-M   'P 1'
#
loop_
_entity.id
_entity.type
_entity.pdbx_description
1 polymer ?
#
loop_
_entity_poly.entity_id
_entity_poly.type
_entity_poly.pdbx_seq_one_letter_code
_entity_poly.pdbx_strand_id
1 'polypeptide(L)'
;MTLPKKFAVVQFYEVSNLGQNPYKSVPKTWLEFGNSDDVFLRYPTAEELPFSIDRIINYAPPSLSWPRHAATFVCELDTYEECLFLMAHMDVNLPEEYAIMTWKKLSRELREIQTRQQSSSMFYQLWN
;
A
#
# COMPACT_ATOMS: atom_id res chain seq x y z
N MET A 1 15.26 17.40 -13.41
CA MET A 1 15.73 16.35 -12.47
C MET A 1 14.51 15.53 -12.11
N THR A 2 14.47 14.25 -12.51
CA THR A 2 13.42 13.33 -12.09
C THR A 2 13.60 13.02 -10.61
N LEU A 3 12.54 13.12 -9.82
CA LEU A 3 12.57 12.69 -8.41
C LEU A 3 12.95 11.19 -8.37
N PRO A 4 13.69 10.74 -7.34
CA PRO A 4 14.00 9.33 -7.21
C PRO A 4 12.69 8.55 -7.03
N LYS A 5 12.46 7.57 -7.91
CA LYS A 5 11.33 6.66 -7.81
C LYS A 5 11.39 5.94 -6.46
N LYS A 6 10.25 5.87 -5.79
CA LYS A 6 10.22 5.52 -4.37
C LYS A 6 9.63 4.13 -4.12
N PHE A 7 8.70 3.70 -4.96
CA PHE A 7 8.07 2.40 -4.87
C PHE A 7 8.50 1.50 -6.02
N ALA A 8 8.48 0.20 -5.74
CA ALA A 8 8.66 -0.85 -6.71
C ALA A 8 7.45 -1.77 -6.71
N VAL A 9 7.04 -2.19 -7.90
CA VAL A 9 6.07 -3.27 -8.08
C VAL A 9 6.84 -4.56 -8.30
N VAL A 10 6.44 -5.60 -7.57
CA VAL A 10 7.02 -6.93 -7.62
C VAL A 10 5.92 -7.96 -7.80
N GLN A 11 6.24 -9.09 -8.42
CA GLN A 11 5.33 -10.22 -8.59
C GLN A 11 5.80 -11.39 -7.74
N PHE A 12 5.01 -11.80 -6.75
CA PHE A 12 5.36 -12.93 -5.88
C PHE A 12 5.21 -14.26 -6.62
N TYR A 13 6.16 -15.17 -6.44
CA TYR A 13 6.10 -16.50 -7.07
C TYR A 13 5.06 -17.42 -6.42
N GLU A 14 4.87 -17.29 -5.11
CA GLU A 14 4.13 -18.26 -4.30
C GLU A 14 2.64 -17.98 -4.18
N VAL A 15 2.03 -17.25 -5.12
CA VAL A 15 0.59 -16.91 -5.05
C VAL A 15 -0.21 -18.14 -5.48
N SER A 16 -0.29 -19.10 -4.56
CA SER A 16 -0.93 -20.41 -4.73
C SER A 16 -2.43 -20.38 -4.41
N ASN A 17 -2.93 -19.27 -3.87
CA ASN A 17 -4.34 -19.11 -3.52
C ASN A 17 -5.11 -18.46 -4.68
N LEU A 18 -6.05 -19.22 -5.25
CA LEU A 18 -7.03 -18.69 -6.19
C LEU A 18 -7.70 -17.44 -5.61
N GLY A 19 -7.54 -16.29 -6.29
CA GLY A 19 -8.20 -15.03 -5.96
C GLY A 19 -7.33 -13.94 -5.31
N GLN A 20 -6.04 -14.18 -5.08
CA GLN A 20 -5.10 -13.15 -4.62
C GLN A 20 -4.36 -12.49 -5.79
N ASN A 21 -4.19 -11.16 -5.74
CA ASN A 21 -3.38 -10.46 -6.73
C ASN A 21 -1.89 -10.75 -6.45
N PRO A 22 -1.14 -11.29 -7.44
CA PRO A 22 0.25 -11.68 -7.25
C PRO A 22 1.21 -10.50 -7.18
N TYR A 23 0.78 -9.31 -7.60
CA TYR A 23 1.58 -8.10 -7.60
C TYR A 23 1.45 -7.37 -6.27
N LYS A 24 2.59 -6.89 -5.78
CA LYS A 24 2.70 -6.10 -4.54
C LYS A 24 3.53 -4.85 -4.77
N SER A 25 3.16 -3.79 -4.06
CA SER A 25 3.88 -2.52 -4.08
C SER A 25 4.62 -2.32 -2.77
N VAL A 26 5.92 -2.07 -2.85
CA VAL A 26 6.80 -1.86 -1.68
C VAL A 26 7.76 -0.70 -1.90
N PRO A 27 8.28 -0.08 -0.83
CA PRO A 27 9.46 0.77 -0.95
C PRO A 27 10.59 0.04 -1.65
N LYS A 28 11.23 0.69 -2.63
CA LYS A 28 12.38 0.11 -3.36
C LYS A 28 13.49 -0.36 -2.41
N THR A 29 13.67 0.32 -1.29
CA THR A 29 14.67 0.01 -0.26
C THR A 29 14.42 -1.32 0.46
N TRP A 30 13.26 -1.95 0.28
CA TRP A 30 12.96 -3.27 0.85
C TRP A 30 13.47 -4.42 -0.02
N LEU A 31 13.84 -4.12 -1.28
CA LEU A 31 14.25 -5.14 -2.24
C LEU A 31 15.70 -5.58 -1.97
N GLU A 32 15.86 -6.86 -1.71
CA GLU A 32 17.15 -7.55 -1.71
C GLU A 32 17.33 -8.23 -3.07
N PHE A 33 18.07 -7.58 -3.97
CA PHE A 33 18.30 -8.09 -5.33
C PHE A 33 19.20 -9.33 -5.31
N GLY A 34 18.76 -10.37 -6.02
CA GLY A 34 19.53 -11.58 -6.30
C GLY A 34 20.31 -11.46 -7.62
N ASN A 35 20.35 -12.54 -8.39
CA ASN A 35 20.84 -12.51 -9.76
C ASN A 35 19.70 -12.10 -10.70
N SER A 36 19.91 -11.13 -11.59
CA SER A 36 18.90 -10.62 -12.54
C SER A 36 17.73 -9.88 -11.85
N ASP A 37 16.52 -9.95 -12.42
CA ASP A 37 15.28 -9.33 -11.91
C ASP A 37 14.68 -10.04 -10.69
N ASP A 38 15.30 -11.11 -10.20
CA ASP A 38 14.83 -11.84 -9.03
C ASP A 38 15.17 -11.07 -7.75
N VAL A 39 14.16 -10.86 -6.90
CA VAL A 39 14.26 -10.12 -5.65
C VAL A 39 13.69 -10.90 -4.49
N PHE A 40 14.23 -10.64 -3.30
CA PHE A 40 13.65 -11.08 -2.05
C PHE A 40 13.21 -9.87 -1.24
N LEU A 41 12.09 -10.00 -0.54
CA LEU A 41 11.60 -8.96 0.35
C LEU A 41 10.78 -9.56 1.48
N ARG A 42 10.57 -8.79 2.54
CA ARG A 42 9.61 -9.11 3.59
C ARG A 42 8.31 -8.38 3.36
N TYR A 43 7.18 -9.07 3.50
CA TYR A 43 5.86 -8.50 3.27
C TYR A 43 4.87 -9.00 4.33
N PRO A 44 3.97 -8.15 4.84
CA PRO A 44 2.95 -8.60 5.79
C PRO A 44 2.04 -9.66 5.17
N THR A 45 1.50 -10.54 6.00
CA THR A 45 0.38 -11.39 5.60
C THR A 45 -0.86 -10.56 5.29
N ALA A 46 -1.86 -11.15 4.61
CA ALA A 46 -3.12 -10.48 4.31
C ALA A 46 -3.85 -9.97 5.58
N GLU A 47 -3.71 -10.67 6.70
CA GLU A 47 -4.28 -10.28 8.00
C GLU A 47 -3.53 -9.10 8.64
N GLU A 48 -2.21 -9.02 8.45
CA GLU A 48 -1.37 -7.94 8.99
C GLU A 48 -1.38 -6.68 8.12
N LEU A 49 -1.70 -6.82 6.83
CA LEU A 49 -1.63 -5.74 5.84
C LEU A 49 -2.46 -4.50 6.22
N PRO A 50 -3.73 -4.59 6.70
CA PRO A 50 -4.51 -3.42 7.11
C PRO A 50 -3.85 -2.58 8.19
N PHE A 51 -3.11 -3.22 9.11
CA PHE A 51 -2.41 -2.56 10.20
C PHE A 51 -1.01 -2.06 9.80
N SER A 52 -0.48 -2.59 8.70
CA SER A 52 0.90 -2.40 8.26
C SER A 52 1.03 -1.47 7.05
N ILE A 53 -0.08 -1.16 6.37
CA ILE A 53 -0.07 -0.37 5.12
C ILE A 53 0.62 0.99 5.28
N ASP A 54 0.50 1.63 6.46
CA ASP A 54 1.18 2.90 6.73
C ASP A 54 2.69 2.78 6.74
N ARG A 55 3.23 1.61 7.11
CA ARG A 55 4.68 1.36 7.06
C ARG A 55 5.18 1.36 5.63
N ILE A 56 4.39 0.79 4.71
CA ILE A 56 4.66 0.75 3.27
C ILE A 56 4.60 2.19 2.71
N ILE A 57 3.48 2.89 2.90
CA ILE A 57 3.23 4.23 2.34
C ILE A 57 4.24 5.26 2.87
N ASN A 58 4.64 5.14 4.13
CA ASN A 58 5.58 6.08 4.77
C ASN A 58 7.06 5.66 4.65
N TYR A 59 7.39 4.67 3.81
CA TYR A 59 8.77 4.23 3.59
C TYR A 59 9.53 3.76 4.83
N ALA A 60 8.81 3.29 5.85
CA ALA A 60 9.45 2.74 7.03
C ALA A 60 10.08 1.37 6.71
N PRO A 61 11.13 0.93 7.43
CA PRO A 61 11.76 -0.38 7.21
C PRO A 61 10.75 -1.54 7.39
N PRO A 62 10.91 -2.67 6.68
CA PRO A 62 10.00 -3.80 6.80
C PRO A 62 10.12 -4.44 8.20
N SER A 63 9.04 -5.05 8.69
CA SER A 63 9.13 -5.80 9.96
C SER A 63 9.95 -7.07 9.78
N LEU A 64 10.84 -7.36 10.73
CA LEU A 64 11.60 -8.61 10.76
C LEU A 64 10.73 -9.83 11.05
N SER A 65 9.53 -9.62 11.64
CA SER A 65 8.55 -10.69 11.91
C SER A 65 7.83 -11.18 10.65
N TRP A 66 7.82 -10.37 9.58
CA TRP A 66 7.09 -10.70 8.37
C TRP A 66 7.78 -11.82 7.57
N PRO A 67 6.98 -12.66 6.89
CA PRO A 67 7.51 -13.68 6.00
C PRO A 67 8.36 -13.06 4.88
N ARG A 68 9.40 -13.82 4.49
CA ARG A 68 10.27 -13.47 3.36
C ARG A 68 9.72 -14.15 2.11
N HIS A 69 9.54 -13.38 1.04
CA HIS A 69 9.02 -13.84 -0.24
C HIS A 69 10.07 -13.70 -1.32
N ALA A 70 10.07 -14.67 -2.24
CA ALA A 70 10.75 -14.56 -3.53
C ALA A 70 9.79 -13.97 -4.57
N ALA A 71 10.29 -13.04 -5.37
CA ALA A 71 9.49 -12.29 -6.33
C ALA A 71 10.34 -11.86 -7.53
N THR A 72 9.69 -11.50 -8.63
CA THR A 72 10.33 -10.81 -9.76
C THR A 72 10.04 -9.31 -9.67
N PHE A 73 11.08 -8.51 -9.85
CA PHE A 73 10.96 -7.06 -10.02
C PHE A 73 10.25 -6.74 -11.34
N VAL A 74 9.23 -5.87 -11.29
CA VAL A 74 8.45 -5.46 -12.47
C VAL A 74 8.84 -4.06 -12.91
N CYS A 75 8.66 -3.06 -12.04
CA CYS A 75 8.95 -1.67 -12.35
C CYS A 75 9.04 -0.80 -11.10
N GLU A 76 9.44 0.46 -11.29
CA GLU A 76 9.45 1.49 -10.25
C GLU A 76 8.53 2.65 -10.61
N LEU A 77 7.86 3.20 -9.60
CA LEU A 77 6.92 4.31 -9.69
C LEU A 77 7.14 5.32 -8.54
N ASP A 78 6.60 6.52 -8.70
CA ASP A 78 6.83 7.65 -7.79
C ASP A 78 5.86 7.64 -6.62
N THR A 79 4.63 7.18 -6.85
CA THR A 79 3.54 7.16 -5.86
C THR A 79 2.97 5.77 -5.65
N TYR A 80 2.36 5.56 -4.48
CA TYR A 80 1.76 4.28 -4.14
C TYR A 80 0.48 4.04 -4.94
N GLU A 81 -0.25 5.12 -5.20
CA GLU A 81 -1.47 5.15 -5.99
C GLU A 81 -1.22 4.72 -7.44
N GLU A 82 -0.12 5.16 -8.05
CA GLU A 82 0.29 4.69 -9.38
C GLU A 82 0.56 3.18 -9.39
N CYS A 83 1.22 2.66 -8.35
CA CYS A 83 1.43 1.22 -8.22
C CYS A 83 0.10 0.47 -8.13
N LEU A 84 -0.83 0.93 -7.28
CA LEU A 84 -2.14 0.31 -7.14
C LEU A 84 -2.92 0.31 -8.45
N PHE A 85 -2.89 1.43 -9.17
CA PHE A 85 -3.51 1.55 -10.48
C PHE A 85 -2.91 0.55 -11.46
N LEU A 86 -1.58 0.47 -11.55
CA LEU A 86 -0.89 -0.49 -12.43
C LEU A 86 -1.26 -1.95 -12.06
N MET A 87 -1.15 -2.33 -10.79
CA MET A 87 -1.43 -3.70 -10.34
C MET A 87 -2.89 -4.12 -10.60
N ALA A 88 -3.84 -3.20 -10.51
CA ALA A 88 -5.24 -3.43 -10.86
C ALA A 88 -5.48 -3.62 -12.37
N HIS A 89 -4.55 -3.18 -13.23
CA HIS A 89 -4.62 -3.44 -14.68
C HIS A 89 -3.86 -4.70 -15.10
N MET A 90 -2.92 -5.18 -14.28
CA MET A 90 -2.10 -6.35 -14.58
C MET A 90 -2.75 -7.68 -14.21
N ASP A 91 -3.75 -7.68 -13.33
CA ASP A 91 -4.44 -8.89 -12.87
C ASP A 91 -5.95 -8.65 -12.75
N VAL A 92 -6.73 -9.72 -12.90
CA VAL A 92 -8.20 -9.70 -12.73
C VAL A 92 -8.61 -9.52 -11.27
N ASN A 93 -7.78 -9.99 -10.34
CA ASN A 93 -8.00 -9.82 -8.91
C ASN A 93 -7.46 -8.47 -8.49
N LEU A 94 -8.27 -7.68 -7.77
CA LEU A 94 -7.78 -6.41 -7.25
C LEU A 94 -6.75 -6.65 -6.13
N PRO A 95 -5.71 -5.80 -6.03
CA PRO A 95 -4.79 -5.82 -4.90
C PRO A 95 -5.55 -5.62 -3.58
N GLU A 96 -5.25 -6.40 -2.55
CA GLU A 96 -5.84 -6.28 -1.21
C GLU A 96 -5.67 -4.86 -0.63
N GLU A 97 -4.53 -4.24 -0.97
CA GLU A 97 -4.18 -2.86 -0.66
C GLU A 97 -5.23 -1.85 -1.17
N TYR A 98 -5.92 -2.16 -2.28
CA TYR A 98 -6.94 -1.29 -2.88
C TYR A 98 -8.12 -1.07 -1.93
N ALA A 99 -8.64 -2.14 -1.33
CA ALA A 99 -9.76 -2.06 -0.39
C ALA A 99 -9.35 -1.29 0.87
N ILE A 100 -8.14 -1.54 1.38
CA ILE A 100 -7.58 -0.86 2.55
C ILE A 100 -7.46 0.64 2.28
N MET A 101 -6.88 1.03 1.14
CA MET A 101 -6.71 2.44 0.78
C MET A 101 -8.04 3.16 0.56
N THR A 102 -9.01 2.49 -0.05
CA THR A 102 -10.37 3.02 -0.22
C THR A 102 -11.02 3.28 1.14
N TRP A 103 -10.95 2.32 2.05
CA TRP A 103 -11.49 2.46 3.41
C TRP A 103 -10.83 3.61 4.18
N LYS A 104 -9.50 3.75 4.09
CA LYS A 104 -8.77 4.85 4.74
C LYS A 104 -9.18 6.21 4.20
N LYS A 105 -9.35 6.34 2.89
CA LYS A 105 -9.80 7.57 2.25
C LYS A 105 -11.22 7.95 2.73
N LEU A 106 -12.16 7.01 2.67
CA LEU A 106 -13.53 7.23 3.15
C LEU A 106 -13.57 7.57 4.64
N SER A 107 -12.80 6.85 5.47
CA SER A 107 -12.70 7.11 6.90
C SER A 107 -12.18 8.52 7.21
N ARG A 108 -11.22 9.01 6.42
CA ARG A 108 -10.71 10.38 6.56
C ARG A 108 -11.77 11.41 6.18
N GLU A 109 -12.44 11.22 5.03
CA GLU A 109 -13.50 12.13 4.56
C GLU A 109 -14.65 12.21 5.58
N LEU A 110 -15.08 11.08 6.15
CA LEU A 110 -16.11 11.04 7.19
C LEU A 110 -15.68 11.79 8.45
N ARG A 111 -14.43 11.63 8.91
CA ARG A 111 -13.90 12.37 10.06
C ARG A 111 -13.87 13.87 9.79
N GLU A 112 -13.43 14.29 8.62
CA GLU A 112 -13.41 15.71 8.24
C GLU A 112 -14.81 16.32 8.22
N ILE A 113 -15.80 15.60 7.68
CA ILE A 113 -17.21 16.02 7.70
C ILE A 113 -17.71 16.16 9.14
N GLN A 114 -17.44 15.18 10.00
CA GLN A 114 -17.83 15.22 11.41
C GLN A 114 -17.20 16.40 12.16
N THR A 115 -15.90 16.65 11.97
CA THR A 115 -15.21 17.79 12.60
C THR A 115 -15.79 19.12 12.14
N ARG A 116 -16.11 19.27 10.84
CA ARG A 116 -16.76 20.49 10.32
C ARG A 116 -18.14 20.69 10.94
N GLN A 117 -18.95 19.64 11.02
CA GLN A 117 -20.29 19.70 11.64
C GLN A 117 -20.24 20.03 13.13
N GLN A 118 -19.34 19.41 13.89
CA GLN A 118 -19.14 19.71 15.32
C GLN A 118 -18.67 21.15 15.54
N SER A 119 -17.75 21.63 14.70
CA SER A 119 -17.26 23.00 14.76
C SER A 119 -18.39 23.99 14.53
N SER A 120 -19.19 23.81 13.47
CA SER A 120 -20.35 24.65 13.19
C SER A 120 -21.37 24.65 14.35
N SER A 121 -21.65 23.48 14.95
CA SER A 121 -22.56 23.37 16.09
C SER A 121 -22.06 24.14 17.33
N MET A 122 -20.75 24.09 17.62
CA MET A 122 -20.17 24.87 18.74
C MET A 122 -20.25 26.38 18.51
N PHE A 123 -20.08 26.86 17.28
CA PHE A 123 -20.26 28.29 16.97
C PHE A 123 -21.71 28.76 17.21
N TYR A 124 -22.72 27.93 16.90
CA TYR A 124 -24.11 28.26 17.21
C TYR A 124 -24.41 28.31 18.71
N GLN A 125 -23.72 27.50 19.52
CA GLN A 125 -23.89 27.50 20.98
C GLN A 125 -23.20 28.69 21.67
N LEU A 126 -22.12 29.23 21.10
CA LEU A 126 -21.41 30.39 21.65
C LEU A 126 -22.05 31.74 21.29
N TRP A 127 -22.95 31.76 20.31
CA TRP A 127 -23.61 32.98 19.83
C TRP A 127 -25.03 33.18 20.38
N ASN A 128 -25.57 32.19 21.10
CA ASN A 128 -26.84 32.27 21.84
C ASN A 128 -26.57 32.41 23.34
#